data_AF-A0A8H7LNK6-F1
#
_entry.id   AF-A0A8H7LNK6-F1
#
_cell.length_a   1.000
_cell.length_b   1.000
_cell.length_c   1.000
_cell.angle_alpha   90.00
_cell.angle_beta   90.00
_cell.angle_gamma   90.00
#
_symmetry.space_group_name_H-M   'P 1'
#
loop_
_entity.id
_entity.type
_entity.pdbx_description
1 polymer ?
#
loop_
_entity_poly.entity_id
_entity_poly.type
_entity_poly.pdbx_seq_one_letter_code
_entity_poly.pdbx_strand_id
1 'polypeptide(L)'
;MPKLRVSVHIASWYEAFSYKEMNADESLAAGHGQQLHETSHGSMITTQWVLQPDAEDEDPAYELQGRRFGSGDEGAPMLCNLVCAAQGRHAHIDFCRDPANCLNTDCEHISELMHPDPGRPKDWISHATYWARSGFKDPYSQEEQNEFLKCDVLCAGPEHEAMATTAANPSYCTLPIFHQPEPQQPIPPIGHVSRDGHAFNCQNPSRLHQAYHMLATSGSMTCIDRGPLLGTPISPRLVSNCNNRYGAVLSALYGFWLSRDTMAATSTTQARQDAYSVITFDDYATTRFQNDFTSTTDQLIGQLIPQMGQGGTNFQGALAMAQSLIQANWSSDRAPVIIFLSDGECNIADNPVYDLCHACVRLGKALAFHSVSFGTDTYSASLRRMADIAHEVFASAPQDVLTAARGNSCAYTNAIDSVGL
;
A
#
# COMPACT_ATOMS: atom_id res chain seq x y z
N MET A 1 -9.69 1.12 2.25
CA MET A 1 -9.39 2.12 3.30
C MET A 1 -10.40 3.24 3.17
N PRO A 2 -10.84 3.87 4.27
CA PRO A 2 -11.63 5.08 4.16
C PRO A 2 -10.76 6.15 3.50
N LYS A 3 -11.30 6.79 2.48
CA LYS A 3 -10.65 7.89 1.79
C LYS A 3 -10.47 9.01 2.82
N LEU A 4 -9.25 9.49 3.05
CA LEU A 4 -9.02 10.81 3.63
C LEU A 4 -9.46 11.86 2.58
N ARG A 5 -10.78 11.92 2.35
CA ARG A 5 -11.44 12.94 1.53
C ARG A 5 -11.64 14.11 2.45
N VAL A 6 -10.65 14.99 2.48
CA VAL A 6 -10.79 16.28 3.17
C VAL A 6 -11.97 16.98 2.53
N SER A 7 -13.04 17.13 3.30
CA SER A 7 -14.24 17.85 2.92
C SER A 7 -13.96 19.33 3.15
N VAL A 8 -13.87 20.12 2.09
CA VAL A 8 -13.88 21.58 2.21
C VAL A 8 -15.27 22.04 1.77
N HIS A 9 -16.18 22.13 2.74
CA HIS A 9 -17.50 22.68 2.48
C HIS A 9 -17.40 24.20 2.35
N ILE A 10 -17.22 24.72 1.14
CA ILE A 10 -17.38 26.14 0.87
C ILE A 10 -18.89 26.40 0.84
N ALA A 11 -19.43 27.01 1.91
CA ALA A 11 -20.85 27.32 2.03
C ALA A 11 -21.39 27.93 0.73
N SER A 12 -22.58 27.48 0.35
CA SER A 12 -23.20 27.81 -0.93
C SER A 12 -23.19 29.32 -1.19
N TRP A 13 -22.86 29.69 -2.42
CA TRP A 13 -22.90 31.06 -2.92
C TRP A 13 -24.26 31.75 -2.85
N TYR A 14 -25.31 31.04 -2.42
CA TYR A 14 -26.64 31.61 -2.25
C TYR A 14 -26.70 32.75 -1.22
N GLU A 15 -25.73 32.86 -0.30
CA GLU A 15 -25.72 33.95 0.69
C GLU A 15 -24.86 35.16 0.30
N ALA A 16 -23.96 35.06 -0.68
CA ALA A 16 -23.09 36.17 -1.09
C ALA A 16 -23.80 37.26 -1.93
N PHE A 17 -25.06 37.04 -2.31
CA PHE A 17 -25.96 38.06 -2.88
C PHE A 17 -27.30 38.18 -2.14
N SER A 18 -27.41 37.67 -0.91
CA SER A 18 -28.47 38.08 0.00
C SER A 18 -27.89 39.11 0.94
N TYR A 19 -27.92 40.38 0.50
CA TYR A 19 -27.64 41.53 1.36
C TYR A 19 -28.43 41.38 2.67
N LYS A 20 -27.78 41.65 3.80
CA LYS A 20 -28.48 41.89 5.08
C LYS A 20 -29.54 42.97 4.85
N GLU A 21 -30.80 42.51 4.93
CA GLU A 21 -32.05 43.25 5.07
C GLU A 21 -32.35 44.35 4.04
N MET A 22 -32.97 43.97 2.92
CA MET A 22 -33.98 44.81 2.29
C MET A 22 -35.22 43.96 2.00
N ASN A 23 -36.37 44.57 2.27
CA ASN A 23 -37.70 44.03 2.03
C ASN A 23 -37.78 43.18 0.77
N ALA A 24 -38.58 42.13 0.84
CA ALA A 24 -39.12 41.45 -0.33
C ALA A 24 -39.87 42.46 -1.21
N ASP A 25 -39.16 43.11 -2.12
CA ASP A 25 -39.70 43.69 -3.35
C ASP A 25 -38.54 43.99 -4.32
N GLU A 26 -38.64 43.43 -5.51
CA GLU A 26 -37.97 43.86 -6.76
C GLU A 26 -36.42 43.98 -6.79
N SER A 27 -35.71 42.95 -7.29
CA SER A 27 -34.56 43.17 -8.24
C SER A 27 -33.84 41.94 -8.81
N LEU A 28 -34.13 40.68 -8.43
CA LEU A 28 -33.52 39.50 -9.07
C LEU A 28 -34.35 38.85 -10.20
N ALA A 29 -35.25 39.63 -10.80
CA ALA A 29 -35.99 39.26 -12.00
C ALA A 29 -35.82 40.31 -13.11
N ALA A 30 -34.58 40.62 -13.48
CA ALA A 30 -34.31 41.31 -14.74
C ALA A 30 -33.93 40.25 -15.79
N GLY A 31 -34.93 39.72 -16.50
CA GLY A 31 -34.79 38.67 -17.50
C GLY A 31 -33.85 39.04 -18.67
N HIS A 32 -32.55 38.85 -18.49
CA HIS A 32 -31.58 38.85 -19.59
C HIS A 32 -31.23 37.41 -20.00
N GLY A 33 -31.00 37.17 -21.29
CA GLY A 33 -30.80 35.84 -21.85
C GLY A 33 -29.43 35.18 -21.61
N GLN A 34 -28.53 35.79 -20.83
CA GLN A 34 -27.26 35.16 -20.49
C GLN A 34 -27.46 34.06 -19.44
N GLN A 35 -27.03 32.83 -19.79
CA GLN A 35 -27.08 31.67 -18.90
C GLN A 35 -25.94 31.62 -17.89
N LEU A 36 -24.79 32.22 -18.22
CA LEU A 36 -23.59 32.25 -17.39
C LEU A 36 -23.02 33.67 -17.29
N HIS A 37 -22.66 34.06 -16.08
CA HIS A 37 -22.05 35.34 -15.79
C HIS A 37 -20.51 35.23 -15.73
N GLU A 38 -19.81 36.29 -16.12
CA GLU A 38 -18.38 36.40 -15.84
C GLU A 38 -18.18 36.74 -14.38
N THR A 39 -17.27 36.01 -13.73
CA THR A 39 -16.78 36.34 -12.40
C THR A 39 -15.27 36.29 -12.46
N SER A 40 -14.62 37.23 -11.78
CA SER A 40 -13.18 37.12 -11.57
C SER A 40 -12.92 36.16 -10.42
N HIS A 41 -13.50 36.39 -9.23
CA HIS A 41 -13.24 35.57 -8.02
C HIS A 41 -14.38 35.63 -7.00
N GLY A 42 -14.47 34.62 -6.13
CA GLY A 42 -15.36 34.58 -4.97
C GLY A 42 -14.68 34.74 -3.64
N SER A 43 -15.14 35.71 -2.85
CA SER A 43 -14.74 35.81 -1.44
C SER A 43 -15.38 34.69 -0.63
N MET A 44 -14.58 34.03 0.21
CA MET A 44 -15.04 32.98 1.12
C MET A 44 -15.49 33.54 2.49
N ILE A 45 -15.74 34.86 2.59
CA ILE A 45 -16.03 35.55 3.86
C ILE A 45 -17.27 35.03 4.62
N THR A 46 -18.23 34.44 3.91
CA THR A 46 -19.46 33.86 4.51
C THR A 46 -19.37 32.34 4.64
N THR A 47 -18.18 31.75 4.50
CA THR A 47 -17.99 30.30 4.50
C THR A 47 -17.23 29.88 5.74
N GLN A 48 -17.41 28.62 6.14
CA GLN A 48 -16.69 28.00 7.25
C GLN A 48 -16.14 26.66 6.82
N TRP A 49 -14.98 26.30 7.36
CA TRP A 49 -14.42 24.96 7.18
C TRP A 49 -15.23 23.95 7.97
N VAL A 50 -15.52 22.81 7.35
CA VAL A 50 -16.22 21.71 8.02
C VAL A 50 -15.41 20.46 7.80
N LEU A 51 -14.73 20.01 8.85
CA LEU A 51 -13.98 18.78 8.88
C LEU A 51 -14.76 17.75 9.71
N GLN A 52 -15.00 16.58 9.12
CA GLN A 52 -15.77 15.52 9.76
C GLN A 52 -14.80 14.63 10.56
N PRO A 53 -14.98 14.50 11.89
CA PRO A 53 -14.18 13.57 12.69
C PRO A 53 -14.46 12.13 12.27
N ASP A 54 -13.44 11.29 12.37
CA ASP A 54 -13.55 9.85 12.16
C ASP A 54 -13.14 9.06 13.43
N ALA A 55 -13.13 7.74 13.34
CA ALA A 55 -12.85 6.88 14.50
C ALA A 55 -11.37 6.94 14.96
N GLU A 56 -10.48 7.50 14.13
CA GLU A 56 -9.04 7.57 14.36
C GLU A 56 -8.56 8.98 14.70
N ASP A 57 -9.30 10.02 14.29
CA ASP A 57 -9.04 11.44 14.60
C ASP A 57 -10.32 12.20 15.01
N GLU A 58 -10.43 12.49 16.31
CA GLU A 58 -11.56 13.26 16.89
C GLU A 58 -11.49 14.76 16.59
N ASP A 59 -10.32 15.30 16.23
CA ASP A 59 -10.13 16.73 15.93
C ASP A 59 -9.33 16.92 14.62
N PRO A 60 -9.96 16.56 13.47
CA PRO A 60 -9.29 16.57 12.20
C PRO A 60 -8.91 17.99 11.80
N ALA A 61 -7.72 18.12 11.22
CA ALA A 61 -7.23 19.38 10.70
C ALA A 61 -6.71 19.23 9.28
N TYR A 62 -6.95 20.26 8.47
CA TYR A 62 -6.54 20.29 7.08
C TYR A 62 -5.43 21.30 6.84
N GLU A 63 -4.36 20.91 6.17
CA GLU A 63 -3.28 21.82 5.81
C GLU A 63 -3.33 22.20 4.33
N LEU A 64 -3.38 23.50 4.04
CA LEU A 64 -3.30 24.05 2.68
C LEU A 64 -2.23 25.14 2.63
N GLN A 65 -1.20 24.94 1.80
CA GLN A 65 -0.08 25.86 1.63
C GLN A 65 0.59 26.29 2.96
N GLY A 66 0.78 25.35 3.89
CA GLY A 66 1.42 25.63 5.19
C GLY A 66 0.50 26.27 6.23
N ARG A 67 -0.80 26.39 5.95
CA ARG A 67 -1.81 26.85 6.92
C ARG A 67 -2.72 25.69 7.31
N ARG A 68 -2.91 25.50 8.61
CA ARG A 68 -3.75 24.46 9.19
C ARG A 68 -5.12 25.05 9.53
N PHE A 69 -6.18 24.38 9.09
CA PHE A 69 -7.59 24.74 9.29
C PHE A 69 -8.28 23.66 10.11
N GLY A 70 -9.08 24.06 11.08
CA GLY A 70 -9.97 23.21 11.87
C GLY A 70 -11.43 23.34 11.44
N SER A 71 -12.27 22.45 11.96
CA SER A 71 -13.72 22.57 11.78
C SER A 71 -14.24 23.82 12.50
N GLY A 72 -15.04 24.64 11.80
CA GLY A 72 -15.57 25.91 12.29
C GLY A 72 -14.72 27.14 11.97
N ASP A 73 -13.50 26.98 11.42
CA ASP A 73 -12.67 28.11 11.02
C ASP A 73 -13.35 28.95 9.92
N GLU A 74 -13.19 30.27 9.97
CA GLU A 74 -13.74 31.16 8.96
C GLU A 74 -12.97 31.05 7.63
N GLY A 75 -13.70 31.10 6.52
CA GLY A 75 -13.10 31.13 5.17
C GLY A 75 -12.44 32.47 4.83
N ALA A 76 -12.63 33.53 5.61
CA ALA A 76 -12.00 34.82 5.37
C ALA A 76 -10.50 34.82 5.74
N PRO A 77 -9.62 35.53 4.99
CA PRO A 77 -9.87 36.30 3.77
C PRO A 77 -9.59 35.51 2.47
N MET A 78 -9.91 34.21 2.42
CA MET A 78 -9.58 33.39 1.25
C MET A 78 -10.51 33.66 0.07
N LEU A 79 -9.96 33.45 -1.12
CA LEU A 79 -10.72 33.45 -2.36
C LEU A 79 -10.87 32.01 -2.84
N CYS A 80 -12.06 31.63 -3.27
CA CYS A 80 -12.34 30.27 -3.73
C CYS A 80 -11.39 29.85 -4.86
N ASN A 81 -11.00 30.80 -5.72
CA ASN A 81 -10.15 30.52 -6.86
C ASN A 81 -8.74 30.08 -6.43
N LEU A 82 -8.21 30.69 -5.37
CA LEU A 82 -6.89 30.37 -4.83
C LEU A 82 -6.93 29.03 -4.10
N VAL A 83 -8.05 28.73 -3.44
CA VAL A 83 -8.23 27.46 -2.74
C VAL A 83 -8.25 26.29 -3.71
N CYS A 84 -9.06 26.32 -4.78
CA CYS A 84 -9.05 25.19 -5.71
C CYS A 84 -7.74 25.07 -6.49
N ALA A 85 -7.13 26.20 -6.90
CA ALA A 85 -5.80 26.17 -7.53
C ALA A 85 -4.75 25.53 -6.61
N ALA A 86 -4.78 25.85 -5.31
CA ALA A 86 -3.88 25.27 -4.33
C ALA A 86 -4.14 23.79 -4.05
N GLN A 87 -5.41 23.35 -4.09
CA GLN A 87 -5.79 21.96 -3.90
C GLN A 87 -5.44 21.09 -5.12
N GLY A 88 -5.46 21.64 -6.33
CA GLY A 88 -5.26 20.86 -7.54
C GLY A 88 -6.48 19.97 -7.82
N ARG A 89 -6.32 18.65 -7.82
CA ARG A 89 -7.42 17.72 -8.09
C ARG A 89 -8.31 17.58 -6.85
N HIS A 90 -9.60 17.92 -6.96
CA HIS A 90 -10.52 17.97 -5.82
C HIS A 90 -11.98 17.84 -6.28
N ALA A 91 -12.84 17.40 -5.36
CA ALA A 91 -14.28 17.43 -5.51
C ALA A 91 -14.88 18.55 -4.65
N HIS A 92 -16.05 19.05 -5.06
CA HIS A 92 -16.87 19.93 -4.25
C HIS A 92 -17.97 19.13 -3.58
N ILE A 93 -18.58 19.70 -2.54
CA ILE A 93 -19.79 19.17 -1.93
C ILE A 93 -20.93 20.15 -2.23
N ASP A 94 -22.05 19.62 -2.67
CA ASP A 94 -23.30 20.38 -2.83
C ASP A 94 -24.48 19.51 -2.38
N PHE A 95 -25.62 20.14 -2.18
CA PHE A 95 -26.84 19.40 -1.87
C PHE A 95 -27.23 18.49 -3.03
N CYS A 96 -27.68 17.28 -2.68
CA CYS A 96 -28.16 16.34 -3.67
C CYS A 96 -29.41 16.90 -4.34
N ARG A 97 -29.39 16.94 -5.68
CA ARG A 97 -30.53 17.43 -6.49
C ARG A 97 -31.46 16.32 -6.94
N ASP A 98 -30.91 15.12 -7.14
CA ASP A 98 -31.66 13.94 -7.57
C ASP A 98 -31.09 12.67 -6.91
N PRO A 99 -31.66 12.24 -5.78
CA PRO A 99 -31.22 11.04 -5.09
C PRO A 99 -31.30 9.77 -5.93
N ALA A 100 -32.08 9.74 -7.02
CA ALA A 100 -32.19 8.56 -7.87
C ALA A 100 -31.08 8.47 -8.93
N ASN A 101 -30.41 9.59 -9.28
CA ASN A 101 -29.44 9.67 -10.38
C ASN A 101 -28.13 10.39 -9.99
N CYS A 102 -27.68 10.19 -8.76
CA CYS A 102 -26.51 10.87 -8.15
C CYS A 102 -25.18 10.08 -8.26
N LEU A 103 -25.12 9.06 -9.11
CA LEU A 103 -23.93 8.22 -9.36
C LEU A 103 -23.56 8.25 -10.84
N ASN A 104 -22.59 9.10 -11.20
CA ASN A 104 -22.07 9.22 -12.56
C ASN A 104 -20.63 9.79 -12.53
N THR A 105 -20.09 10.19 -13.69
CA THR A 105 -18.73 10.74 -13.81
C THR A 105 -18.55 12.11 -13.17
N ASP A 106 -19.64 12.80 -12.85
CA ASP A 106 -19.69 14.16 -12.35
C ASP A 106 -20.18 14.28 -10.90
N CYS A 107 -20.70 13.18 -10.34
CA CYS A 107 -21.42 13.16 -9.08
C CYS A 107 -21.33 11.79 -8.39
N GLU A 108 -21.07 11.78 -7.08
CA GLU A 108 -21.09 10.59 -6.21
C GLU A 108 -21.86 10.93 -4.92
N HIS A 109 -22.92 10.19 -4.61
CA HIS A 109 -23.74 10.44 -3.41
C HIS A 109 -22.96 10.22 -2.10
N ILE A 110 -23.20 11.08 -1.11
CA ILE A 110 -22.64 10.97 0.23
C ILE A 110 -23.67 10.26 1.12
N SER A 111 -23.33 9.04 1.55
CA SER A 111 -24.19 8.26 2.45
C SER A 111 -24.09 8.70 3.91
N GLU A 112 -22.98 9.33 4.28
CA GLU A 112 -22.70 9.81 5.62
C GLU A 112 -23.47 11.10 5.95
N LEU A 113 -23.88 11.22 7.21
CA LEU A 113 -24.50 12.44 7.73
C LEU A 113 -23.43 13.53 7.89
N MET A 114 -23.33 14.40 6.90
CA MET A 114 -22.28 15.42 6.83
C MET A 114 -22.79 16.81 7.17
N HIS A 115 -22.04 17.56 7.96
CA HIS A 115 -22.32 18.98 8.23
C HIS A 115 -21.95 19.89 7.03
N PRO A 116 -22.55 21.09 6.92
CA PRO A 116 -23.69 21.59 7.70
C PRO A 116 -24.99 20.86 7.30
N ASP A 117 -26.01 20.92 8.15
CA ASP A 117 -27.31 20.23 7.94
C ASP A 117 -27.20 18.73 7.64
N PRO A 118 -26.85 17.90 8.64
CA PRO A 118 -26.65 16.45 8.44
C PRO A 118 -27.87 15.73 7.88
N GLY A 119 -29.08 16.22 8.15
CA GLY A 119 -30.32 15.65 7.64
C GLY A 119 -30.62 15.95 6.16
N ARG A 120 -29.82 16.82 5.51
CA ARG A 120 -29.99 17.16 4.10
C ARG A 120 -28.97 16.37 3.26
N PRO A 121 -29.43 15.50 2.33
CA PRO A 121 -28.53 14.68 1.52
C PRO A 121 -27.60 15.53 0.65
N LYS A 122 -26.37 15.06 0.48
CA LYS A 122 -25.30 15.77 -0.24
C LYS A 122 -24.63 14.83 -1.24
N ASP A 123 -24.04 15.43 -2.26
CA ASP A 123 -23.24 14.74 -3.25
C ASP A 123 -21.84 15.36 -3.29
N TRP A 124 -20.84 14.51 -3.53
CA TRP A 124 -19.61 14.95 -4.13
C TRP A 124 -19.89 15.32 -5.58
N ILE A 125 -19.47 16.48 -6.03
CA ILE A 125 -19.63 16.95 -7.41
C ILE A 125 -18.30 17.38 -8.01
N SER A 126 -18.18 17.23 -9.33
CA SER A 126 -16.98 17.63 -10.05
C SER A 126 -16.84 19.16 -10.05
N HIS A 127 -15.62 19.66 -10.22
CA HIS A 127 -15.35 21.10 -10.35
C HIS A 127 -16.20 21.75 -11.45
N ALA A 128 -16.31 21.08 -12.60
CA ALA A 128 -17.15 21.53 -13.72
C ALA A 128 -18.63 21.61 -13.32
N THR A 129 -19.13 20.62 -12.59
CA THR A 129 -20.52 20.61 -12.09
C THR A 129 -20.77 21.75 -11.12
N TYR A 130 -19.83 22.04 -10.24
CA TYR A 130 -19.91 23.16 -9.30
C TYR A 130 -20.11 24.50 -10.04
N TRP A 131 -19.25 24.81 -11.01
CA TRP A 131 -19.36 26.06 -11.77
C TRP A 131 -20.64 26.12 -12.61
N ALA A 132 -20.99 25.02 -13.29
CA ALA A 132 -22.24 24.92 -14.02
C ALA A 132 -23.47 25.20 -13.14
N ARG A 133 -23.45 24.73 -11.88
CA ARG A 133 -24.52 24.96 -10.90
C ARG A 133 -24.51 26.36 -10.30
N SER A 134 -23.35 27.02 -10.24
CA SER A 134 -23.20 28.38 -9.70
C SER A 134 -23.79 29.46 -10.60
N GLY A 135 -23.94 29.19 -11.90
CA GLY A 135 -24.37 30.19 -12.89
C GLY A 135 -23.25 31.12 -13.35
N PHE A 136 -22.00 30.82 -13.00
CA PHE A 136 -20.82 31.57 -13.43
C PHE A 136 -19.94 30.75 -14.36
N LYS A 137 -19.21 31.44 -15.25
CA LYS A 137 -18.14 30.82 -16.03
C LYS A 137 -17.00 30.39 -15.11
N ASP A 138 -16.47 29.21 -15.38
CA ASP A 138 -15.26 28.70 -14.73
C ASP A 138 -14.08 29.65 -15.05
N PRO A 139 -13.44 30.25 -14.04
CA PRO A 139 -12.38 31.25 -14.24
C PRO A 139 -10.98 30.65 -14.45
N TYR A 140 -10.81 29.32 -14.35
CA TYR A 140 -9.51 28.66 -14.46
C TYR A 140 -9.09 28.45 -15.91
N SER A 141 -7.80 28.23 -16.14
CA SER A 141 -7.27 27.86 -17.46
C SER A 141 -7.79 26.49 -17.91
N GLN A 142 -7.79 26.23 -19.21
CA GLN A 142 -8.22 24.94 -19.75
C GLN A 142 -7.36 23.79 -19.21
N GLU A 143 -6.07 24.04 -19.00
CA GLU A 143 -5.13 23.09 -18.40
C GLU A 143 -5.53 22.73 -16.97
N GLU A 144 -5.83 23.71 -16.12
CA GLU A 144 -6.29 23.49 -14.74
C GLU A 144 -7.63 22.75 -14.71
N GLN A 145 -8.60 23.17 -15.53
CA GLN A 145 -9.88 22.50 -15.64
C GLN A 145 -9.72 21.01 -16.03
N ASN A 146 -8.81 20.70 -16.95
CA ASN A 146 -8.51 19.32 -17.35
C ASN A 146 -7.87 18.49 -16.23
N GLU A 147 -7.10 19.10 -15.35
CA GLU A 147 -6.54 18.41 -14.17
C GLU A 147 -7.59 18.21 -13.09
N PHE A 148 -8.47 19.19 -12.83
CA PHE A 148 -9.53 19.09 -11.83
C PHE A 148 -10.55 17.99 -12.13
N LEU A 149 -10.68 17.59 -13.40
CA LEU A 149 -11.55 16.50 -13.82
C LEU A 149 -10.98 15.10 -13.50
N LYS A 150 -9.72 14.99 -13.07
CA LYS A 150 -9.06 13.71 -12.85
C LYS A 150 -9.04 13.31 -11.38
N CYS A 151 -8.96 12.00 -11.16
CA CYS A 151 -8.84 11.41 -9.84
C CYS A 151 -7.60 11.93 -9.08
N ASP A 152 -7.79 12.19 -7.80
CA ASP A 152 -6.81 12.72 -6.85
C ASP A 152 -5.91 11.64 -6.22
N VAL A 153 -6.18 10.36 -6.51
CA VAL A 153 -5.39 9.24 -5.98
C VAL A 153 -3.97 9.24 -6.56
N LEU A 154 -2.99 9.11 -5.66
CA LEU A 154 -1.56 9.04 -5.94
C LEU A 154 -1.07 7.60 -6.05
N CYS A 155 -0.12 7.38 -6.96
CA CYS A 155 0.66 6.16 -7.02
C CYS A 155 1.62 6.09 -5.82
N ALA A 156 1.62 4.98 -5.09
CA ALA A 156 2.44 4.78 -3.89
C ALA A 156 3.92 4.41 -4.18
N GLY A 157 4.43 4.73 -5.37
CA GLY A 157 5.82 4.45 -5.74
C GLY A 157 6.83 5.39 -5.07
N PRO A 158 7.91 4.88 -4.46
CA PRO A 158 8.92 5.72 -3.81
C PRO A 158 9.69 6.59 -4.81
N GLU A 159 9.66 6.28 -6.12
CA GLU A 159 10.16 7.16 -7.17
C GLU A 159 9.42 8.50 -7.27
N HIS A 160 8.26 8.61 -6.62
CA HIS A 160 7.44 9.82 -6.58
C HIS A 160 7.74 10.72 -5.37
N GLU A 161 8.50 10.22 -4.39
CA GLU A 161 8.85 10.95 -3.17
C GLU A 161 10.05 11.88 -3.40
N ALA A 162 10.18 12.89 -2.54
CA ALA A 162 11.34 13.77 -2.57
C ALA A 162 12.59 13.03 -2.07
N MET A 163 13.71 13.18 -2.79
CA MET A 163 15.03 12.74 -2.35
C MET A 163 15.87 13.95 -1.93
N ALA A 164 16.98 13.73 -1.20
CA ALA A 164 17.87 14.80 -0.76
C ALA A 164 18.36 15.72 -1.90
N THR A 165 18.39 15.21 -3.14
CA THR A 165 18.86 15.90 -4.33
C THR A 165 17.77 16.21 -5.36
N THR A 166 16.53 15.74 -5.15
CA THR A 166 15.47 15.79 -6.17
C THR A 166 14.13 16.06 -5.51
N ALA A 167 13.38 17.04 -6.03
CA ALA A 167 12.02 17.30 -5.55
C ALA A 167 11.09 16.11 -5.85
N ALA A 168 10.01 15.98 -5.06
CA ALA A 168 8.98 14.99 -5.29
C ALA A 168 8.38 15.13 -6.70
N ASN A 169 8.08 14.00 -7.34
CA ASN A 169 7.42 13.96 -8.65
C ASN A 169 6.22 13.00 -8.60
N PRO A 170 5.10 13.44 -8.00
CA PRO A 170 3.91 12.61 -7.81
C PRO A 170 3.31 12.13 -9.14
N SER A 171 2.91 10.86 -9.20
CA SER A 171 2.10 10.32 -10.30
C SER A 171 0.68 10.08 -9.83
N TYR A 172 -0.28 10.76 -10.45
CA TYR A 172 -1.69 10.64 -10.12
C TYR A 172 -2.44 9.72 -11.07
N CYS A 173 -3.60 9.24 -10.63
CA CYS A 173 -4.53 8.46 -11.43
C CYS A 173 -4.97 9.25 -12.68
N THR A 174 -5.05 8.61 -13.84
CA THR A 174 -5.41 9.27 -15.11
C THR A 174 -6.90 9.24 -15.43
N LEU A 175 -7.69 8.55 -14.61
CA LEU A 175 -9.14 8.39 -14.80
C LEU A 175 -9.92 9.62 -14.30
N PRO A 176 -11.20 9.78 -14.70
CA PRO A 176 -12.07 10.85 -14.18
C PRO A 176 -12.16 10.84 -12.66
N ILE A 177 -12.45 11.99 -12.04
CA ILE A 177 -12.49 12.14 -10.57
C ILE A 177 -13.45 11.15 -9.89
N PHE A 178 -14.59 10.90 -10.53
CA PHE A 178 -15.49 9.81 -10.17
C PHE A 178 -15.43 8.75 -11.26
N HIS A 179 -14.82 7.62 -10.94
CA HIS A 179 -14.68 6.50 -11.86
C HIS A 179 -14.96 5.18 -11.15
N GLN A 180 -15.45 4.21 -11.90
CA GLN A 180 -15.49 2.82 -11.44
C GLN A 180 -14.07 2.23 -11.47
N PRO A 181 -13.77 1.20 -10.66
CA PRO A 181 -12.50 0.49 -10.74
C PRO A 181 -12.22 -0.02 -12.16
N GLU A 182 -11.09 0.39 -12.74
CA GLU A 182 -10.67 -0.06 -14.06
C GLU A 182 -10.26 -1.55 -13.99
N PRO A 183 -10.66 -2.39 -14.97
CA PRO A 183 -10.22 -3.78 -15.02
C PRO A 183 -8.71 -3.88 -15.20
N GLN A 184 -8.06 -4.80 -14.47
CA GLN A 184 -6.61 -5.03 -14.59
C GLN A 184 -6.19 -5.73 -15.90
N GLN A 185 -7.16 -6.23 -16.66
CA GLN A 185 -6.92 -6.92 -17.92
C GLN A 185 -7.73 -6.28 -19.05
N PRO A 186 -7.12 -6.10 -20.24
CA PRO A 186 -5.74 -6.46 -20.59
C PRO A 186 -4.69 -5.51 -19.96
N ILE A 187 -3.46 -5.98 -19.79
CA ILE A 187 -2.36 -5.15 -19.26
C ILE A 187 -2.16 -3.96 -20.20
N PRO A 188 -2.21 -2.71 -19.71
CA PRO A 188 -2.04 -1.54 -20.55
C PRO A 188 -0.62 -1.50 -21.13
N PRO A 189 -0.45 -1.06 -22.39
CA PRO A 189 0.86 -1.01 -23.05
C PRO A 189 1.83 0.00 -22.40
N ILE A 190 1.29 1.00 -21.71
CA ILE A 190 2.03 2.02 -20.95
C ILE A 190 1.34 2.16 -19.59
N GLY A 191 2.13 2.21 -18.52
CA GLY A 191 1.59 2.41 -17.17
C GLY A 191 1.15 1.13 -16.46
N HIS A 192 0.25 1.26 -15.49
CA HIS A 192 -0.36 0.14 -14.77
C HIS A 192 -1.72 0.48 -14.15
N VAL A 193 -2.49 -0.55 -13.79
CA VAL A 193 -3.76 -0.43 -13.05
C VAL A 193 -3.59 -1.09 -11.68
N SER A 194 -3.83 -0.34 -10.61
CA SER A 194 -3.77 -0.84 -9.23
C SER A 194 -4.88 -1.84 -8.94
N ARG A 195 -4.76 -2.58 -7.83
CA ARG A 195 -5.74 -3.60 -7.42
C ARG A 195 -7.15 -3.04 -7.19
N ASP A 196 -7.25 -1.81 -6.73
CA ASP A 196 -8.48 -1.07 -6.52
C ASP A 196 -8.96 -0.31 -7.77
N GLY A 197 -8.27 -0.46 -8.91
CA GLY A 197 -8.72 -0.01 -10.21
C GLY A 197 -8.37 1.44 -10.58
N HIS A 198 -7.33 2.02 -9.99
CA HIS A 198 -6.77 3.31 -10.42
C HIS A 198 -5.69 3.09 -11.49
N ALA A 199 -5.68 3.92 -12.54
CA ALA A 199 -4.74 3.80 -13.66
C ALA A 199 -3.65 4.87 -13.59
N PHE A 200 -2.39 4.49 -13.75
CA PHE A 200 -1.24 5.39 -13.68
C PHE A 200 -0.35 5.26 -14.91
N ASN A 201 0.27 6.36 -15.34
CA ASN A 201 1.23 6.36 -16.45
C ASN A 201 2.65 5.94 -16.03
N CYS A 202 2.94 5.87 -14.73
CA CYS A 202 4.22 5.41 -14.21
C CYS A 202 4.31 3.87 -14.21
N GLN A 203 5.53 3.36 -14.07
CA GLN A 203 5.74 1.92 -13.90
C GLN A 203 5.08 1.45 -12.61
N ASN A 204 4.65 0.18 -12.57
CA ASN A 204 4.00 -0.35 -11.37
C ASN A 204 4.99 -0.40 -10.19
N PRO A 205 4.77 0.38 -9.10
CA PRO A 205 5.68 0.43 -7.95
C PRO A 205 5.70 -0.90 -7.18
N SER A 206 4.73 -1.75 -7.45
CA SER A 206 4.67 -3.13 -6.98
C SER A 206 5.82 -4.04 -7.46
N ARG A 207 6.65 -3.52 -8.36
CA ARG A 207 8.00 -4.04 -8.61
C ARG A 207 8.95 -3.89 -7.41
N LEU A 208 8.55 -3.17 -6.36
CA LEU A 208 9.36 -2.94 -5.17
C LEU A 208 8.99 -3.77 -3.94
N HIS A 209 7.74 -4.24 -3.81
CA HIS A 209 7.28 -5.00 -2.64
C HIS A 209 7.60 -6.50 -2.74
N GLN A 210 7.78 -7.16 -1.59
CA GLN A 210 8.18 -8.57 -1.53
C GLN A 210 7.08 -9.42 -0.86
N ALA A 211 6.86 -10.60 -1.41
CA ALA A 211 6.10 -11.66 -0.74
C ALA A 211 7.12 -12.66 -0.19
N TYR A 212 7.38 -12.59 1.11
CA TYR A 212 8.34 -13.47 1.76
C TYR A 212 7.66 -14.75 2.22
N HIS A 213 8.18 -15.86 1.73
CA HIS A 213 7.83 -17.20 2.15
C HIS A 213 9.03 -17.75 2.92
N MET A 214 8.91 -17.78 4.24
CA MET A 214 9.95 -18.24 5.15
C MET A 214 9.70 -19.71 5.49
N LEU A 215 10.67 -20.56 5.20
CA LEU A 215 10.59 -21.99 5.45
C LEU A 215 11.61 -22.34 6.53
N ALA A 216 11.17 -22.87 7.68
CA ALA A 216 12.05 -23.19 8.80
C ALA A 216 11.95 -24.67 9.19
N THR A 217 13.09 -25.37 9.22
CA THR A 217 13.13 -26.76 9.72
C THR A 217 12.94 -26.79 11.24
N SER A 218 12.02 -27.59 11.76
CA SER A 218 11.80 -27.69 13.21
C SER A 218 12.31 -29.00 13.82
N GLY A 219 12.41 -30.08 13.03
CA GLY A 219 12.74 -31.44 13.51
C GLY A 219 14.22 -31.69 13.76
N SER A 220 15.06 -31.55 12.73
CA SER A 220 16.51 -31.79 12.84
C SER A 220 17.26 -30.70 13.65
N MET A 221 16.68 -29.51 13.78
CA MET A 221 17.29 -28.35 14.45
C MET A 221 17.22 -28.36 15.99
N THR A 222 17.18 -29.55 16.60
CA THR A 222 17.16 -29.72 18.07
C THR A 222 18.55 -29.64 18.71
N CYS A 223 19.62 -29.69 17.91
CA CYS A 223 21.00 -29.57 18.38
C CYS A 223 21.27 -28.22 19.06
N ILE A 224 22.12 -28.23 20.09
CA ILE A 224 22.44 -27.08 20.96
C ILE A 224 23.79 -26.42 20.66
N ASP A 225 24.44 -26.79 19.54
CA ASP A 225 25.68 -26.16 19.08
C ASP A 225 25.49 -24.68 18.67
N ARG A 226 24.23 -24.29 18.42
CA ARG A 226 23.79 -22.91 18.24
C ARG A 226 22.55 -22.66 19.09
N GLY A 227 22.39 -21.42 19.53
CA GLY A 227 21.22 -20.97 20.28
C GLY A 227 20.78 -19.57 19.86
N PRO A 228 19.66 -19.08 20.42
CA PRO A 228 19.18 -17.72 20.21
C PRO A 228 20.28 -16.67 20.46
N LEU A 229 20.26 -15.56 19.71
CA LEU A 229 21.13 -14.42 19.99
C LEU A 229 20.73 -13.83 21.35
N LEU A 230 21.72 -13.60 22.22
CA LEU A 230 21.50 -13.03 23.55
C LEU A 230 21.34 -11.50 23.50
N GLY A 231 20.68 -10.94 24.52
CA GLY A 231 20.57 -9.49 24.69
C GLY A 231 19.47 -8.82 23.84
N THR A 232 18.63 -9.59 23.16
CA THR A 232 17.43 -9.09 22.47
C THR A 232 16.18 -9.19 23.36
N PRO A 233 15.14 -8.36 23.15
CA PRO A 233 13.91 -8.42 23.95
C PRO A 233 13.24 -9.81 24.00
N ILE A 234 13.37 -10.58 22.91
CA ILE A 234 12.78 -11.93 22.80
C ILE A 234 13.68 -13.03 23.37
N SER A 235 14.97 -12.74 23.67
CA SER A 235 15.96 -13.73 24.11
C SER A 235 15.49 -14.60 25.28
N PRO A 236 14.96 -14.05 26.40
CA PRO A 236 14.58 -14.86 27.54
C PRO A 236 13.48 -15.88 27.20
N ARG A 237 12.54 -15.48 26.33
CA ARG A 237 11.45 -16.34 25.88
C ARG A 237 11.98 -17.45 24.97
N LEU A 238 12.87 -17.14 24.04
CA LEU A 238 13.47 -18.15 23.15
C LEU A 238 14.34 -19.14 23.93
N VAL A 239 15.20 -18.67 24.82
CA VAL A 239 16.06 -19.54 25.65
C VAL A 239 15.22 -20.46 26.54
N SER A 240 14.09 -19.98 27.07
CA SER A 240 13.21 -20.81 27.89
C SER A 240 12.48 -21.92 27.09
N ASN A 241 12.18 -21.69 25.81
CA ASN A 241 11.33 -22.59 25.02
C ASN A 241 12.08 -23.41 23.95
N CYS A 242 13.22 -22.92 23.46
CA CYS A 242 13.93 -23.45 22.30
C CYS A 242 15.41 -23.02 22.29
N ASN A 243 16.18 -23.36 23.34
CA ASN A 243 17.61 -23.06 23.39
C ASN A 243 18.45 -24.01 22.52
N ASN A 244 18.25 -23.95 21.20
CA ASN A 244 18.86 -24.80 20.19
C ASN A 244 18.94 -24.09 18.82
N ARG A 245 19.38 -24.79 17.76
CA ARG A 245 19.45 -24.24 16.39
C ARG A 245 18.12 -23.63 15.94
N TYR A 246 16.98 -24.25 16.27
CA TYR A 246 15.67 -23.67 15.94
C TYR A 246 15.43 -22.33 16.66
N GLY A 247 15.86 -22.20 17.92
CA GLY A 247 15.87 -20.91 18.61
C GLY A 247 16.76 -19.87 17.96
N ALA A 248 17.91 -20.27 17.41
CA ALA A 248 18.76 -19.37 16.62
C ALA A 248 18.03 -18.86 15.36
N VAL A 249 17.28 -19.74 14.69
CA VAL A 249 16.45 -19.40 13.52
C VAL A 249 15.36 -18.40 13.90
N LEU A 250 14.63 -18.64 14.99
CA LEU A 250 13.63 -17.69 15.49
C LEU A 250 14.24 -16.34 15.85
N SER A 251 15.45 -16.33 16.42
CA SER A 251 16.17 -15.10 16.70
C SER A 251 16.55 -14.33 15.44
N ALA A 252 16.96 -15.02 14.37
CA ALA A 252 17.28 -14.41 13.09
C ALA A 252 16.02 -13.84 12.41
N LEU A 253 14.91 -14.57 12.44
CA LEU A 253 13.61 -14.11 11.94
C LEU A 253 13.12 -12.86 12.67
N TYR A 254 13.26 -12.82 14.00
CA TYR A 254 12.93 -11.64 14.79
C TYR A 254 13.75 -10.41 14.37
N GLY A 255 15.07 -10.56 14.21
CA GLY A 255 15.93 -9.48 13.74
C GLY A 255 15.59 -9.01 12.32
N PHE A 256 15.28 -9.96 11.43
CA PHE A 256 14.82 -9.66 10.08
C PHE A 256 13.53 -8.82 10.10
N TRP A 257 12.50 -9.25 10.84
CA TRP A 257 11.24 -8.50 10.90
C TRP A 257 11.39 -7.13 11.56
N LEU A 258 12.17 -7.01 12.64
CA LEU A 258 12.48 -5.70 13.22
C LEU A 258 13.12 -4.76 12.20
N SER A 259 14.05 -5.25 11.38
CA SER A 259 14.69 -4.43 10.34
C SER A 259 13.70 -3.98 9.25
N ARG A 260 12.66 -4.77 8.98
CA ARG A 260 11.61 -4.40 8.03
C ARG A 260 10.61 -3.43 8.65
N ASP A 261 10.26 -3.62 9.93
CA ASP A 261 9.38 -2.71 10.68
C ASP A 261 10.01 -1.32 10.80
N THR A 262 11.33 -1.20 11.04
CA THR A 262 12.00 0.11 11.07
C THR A 262 12.00 0.81 9.70
N MET A 263 12.15 0.06 8.60
CA MET A 263 12.03 0.60 7.24
C MET A 263 10.59 1.02 6.90
N ALA A 264 9.59 0.29 7.40
CA ALA A 264 8.19 0.66 7.25
C ALA A 264 7.85 1.92 8.07
N ALA A 265 8.40 2.08 9.27
CA ALA A 265 8.17 3.26 10.12
C ALA A 265 8.76 4.55 9.53
N THR A 266 9.77 4.45 8.65
CA THR A 266 10.34 5.61 7.93
C THR A 266 9.57 6.02 6.67
N SER A 267 8.56 5.22 6.27
CA SER A 267 7.70 5.48 5.11
C SER A 267 6.46 6.27 5.55
N THR A 268 5.97 7.18 4.71
CA THR A 268 4.71 7.92 4.95
C THR A 268 3.45 7.02 4.88
N THR A 269 3.60 5.75 4.48
CA THR A 269 2.54 4.75 4.54
C THR A 269 2.59 3.96 5.86
N GLN A 270 1.57 4.11 6.70
CA GLN A 270 1.48 3.46 8.02
C GLN A 270 1.32 1.93 7.99
N ALA A 271 1.13 1.30 6.82
CA ALA A 271 0.89 -0.14 6.69
C ALA A 271 2.08 -0.87 6.05
N ARG A 272 2.48 -2.01 6.65
CA ARG A 272 3.47 -2.93 6.09
C ARG A 272 3.00 -3.44 4.72
N GLN A 273 3.81 -3.21 3.68
CA GLN A 273 3.51 -3.60 2.30
C GLN A 273 3.98 -5.01 1.94
N ASP A 274 4.86 -5.60 2.76
CA ASP A 274 5.31 -6.97 2.59
C ASP A 274 4.28 -7.97 3.15
N ALA A 275 4.11 -9.05 2.40
CA ALA A 275 3.31 -10.20 2.84
C ALA A 275 4.24 -11.25 3.46
N TYR A 276 3.90 -11.73 4.66
CA TYR A 276 4.64 -12.81 5.31
C TYR A 276 3.87 -14.11 5.32
N SER A 277 4.52 -15.19 4.90
CA SER A 277 4.04 -16.55 5.10
C SER A 277 5.16 -17.38 5.73
N VAL A 278 4.86 -18.16 6.76
CA VAL A 278 5.82 -19.08 7.37
C VAL A 278 5.32 -20.51 7.30
N ILE A 279 6.19 -21.38 6.79
CA ILE A 279 6.03 -22.83 6.83
C ILE A 279 7.10 -23.38 7.78
N THR A 280 6.68 -24.15 8.78
CA THR A 280 7.60 -25.00 9.54
C THR A 280 7.55 -26.41 9.02
N PHE A 281 8.67 -27.12 8.99
CA PHE A 281 8.68 -28.51 8.50
C PHE A 281 9.63 -29.41 9.27
N ASP A 282 9.20 -30.65 9.45
CA ASP A 282 9.99 -31.80 9.91
C ASP A 282 9.78 -32.98 8.93
N ASP A 283 9.15 -34.07 9.36
CA ASP A 283 8.62 -35.10 8.46
C ASP A 283 7.49 -34.55 7.56
N TYR A 284 6.73 -33.57 8.08
CA TYR A 284 5.63 -32.91 7.39
C TYR A 284 5.82 -31.39 7.36
N ALA A 285 5.33 -30.74 6.29
CA ALA A 285 5.27 -29.29 6.21
C ALA A 285 3.95 -28.78 6.81
N THR A 286 4.01 -27.69 7.56
CA THR A 286 2.85 -27.05 8.19
C THR A 286 2.93 -25.53 8.01
N THR A 287 1.88 -24.94 7.43
CA THR A 287 1.71 -23.48 7.38
C THR A 287 1.36 -22.96 8.76
N ARG A 288 2.15 -22.01 9.29
CA ARG A 288 1.89 -21.34 10.57
C ARG A 288 1.00 -20.13 10.39
N PHE A 289 1.31 -19.34 9.38
CA PHE A 289 0.50 -18.24 8.89
C PHE A 289 0.85 -17.98 7.41
N GLN A 290 -0.07 -17.33 6.71
CA GLN A 290 0.03 -17.09 5.28
C GLN A 290 -0.45 -15.69 4.93
N ASN A 291 0.25 -15.04 4.00
CA ASN A 291 -0.11 -13.74 3.44
C ASN A 291 -0.48 -12.69 4.52
N ASP A 292 0.28 -12.66 5.61
CA ASP A 292 0.05 -11.78 6.75
C ASP A 292 0.67 -10.39 6.50
N PHE A 293 -0.14 -9.34 6.68
CA PHE A 293 0.27 -7.94 6.53
C PHE A 293 0.22 -7.14 7.83
N THR A 294 -0.38 -7.70 8.88
CA THR A 294 -0.87 -6.91 10.03
C THR A 294 -0.27 -7.34 11.35
N SER A 295 0.19 -8.59 11.48
CA SER A 295 0.76 -9.08 12.74
C SER A 295 2.06 -8.37 13.06
N THR A 296 2.23 -7.94 14.30
CA THR A 296 3.49 -7.35 14.78
C THR A 296 4.60 -8.41 14.84
N THR A 297 5.86 -7.97 14.87
CA THR A 297 7.01 -8.88 15.02
C THR A 297 6.87 -9.83 16.21
N ASP A 298 6.39 -9.37 17.37
CA ASP A 298 6.16 -10.21 18.55
C ASP A 298 5.01 -11.21 18.37
N GLN A 299 3.96 -10.83 17.65
CA GLN A 299 2.85 -11.72 17.30
C GLN A 299 3.30 -12.82 16.32
N LEU A 300 4.10 -12.47 15.31
CA LEU A 300 4.65 -13.42 14.34
C LEU A 300 5.54 -14.46 15.02
N ILE A 301 6.51 -14.03 15.85
CA ILE A 301 7.34 -14.97 16.63
C ILE A 301 6.50 -15.77 17.63
N GLY A 302 5.51 -15.14 18.25
CA GLY A 302 4.61 -15.81 19.18
C GLY A 302 3.88 -17.02 18.57
N GLN A 303 3.56 -16.97 17.28
CA GLN A 303 2.94 -18.09 16.55
C GLN A 303 3.92 -19.23 16.20
N LEU A 304 5.22 -18.98 16.28
CA LEU A 304 6.28 -19.98 15.99
C LEU A 304 6.80 -20.70 17.24
N ILE A 305 6.31 -20.32 18.43
CA ILE A 305 6.62 -20.91 19.74
C ILE A 305 5.31 -21.50 20.30
N PRO A 306 5.15 -22.78 20.74
CA PRO A 306 6.06 -23.95 20.82
C PRO A 306 5.46 -25.21 20.09
N GLN A 307 5.99 -26.45 20.03
CA GLN A 307 7.15 -27.17 20.58
C GLN A 307 7.49 -28.36 19.63
N MET A 308 8.76 -28.78 19.64
CA MET A 308 9.32 -30.06 19.15
C MET A 308 8.94 -30.49 17.73
N GLY A 309 9.83 -30.24 16.76
CA GLY A 309 9.79 -31.05 15.56
C GLY A 309 10.05 -32.51 15.95
N GLN A 310 9.20 -33.40 15.45
CA GLN A 310 9.46 -34.83 15.54
C GLN A 310 10.59 -35.06 14.53
N GLY A 311 11.75 -35.49 15.01
CA GLY A 311 12.99 -35.48 14.25
C GLY A 311 12.80 -35.97 12.81
N GLY A 312 13.44 -35.32 11.85
CA GLY A 312 13.14 -35.50 10.44
C GLY A 312 13.23 -34.17 9.71
N THR A 313 13.30 -34.24 8.39
CA THR A 313 13.36 -33.06 7.53
C THR A 313 12.93 -33.43 6.11
N ASN A 314 11.95 -32.71 5.56
CA ASN A 314 11.33 -32.99 4.28
C ASN A 314 11.33 -31.75 3.38
N PHE A 315 12.45 -31.52 2.69
CA PHE A 315 12.59 -30.36 1.80
C PHE A 315 11.56 -30.38 0.67
N GLN A 316 11.26 -31.55 0.10
CA GLN A 316 10.30 -31.66 -0.98
C GLN A 316 8.88 -31.27 -0.54
N GLY A 317 8.43 -31.77 0.61
CA GLY A 317 7.14 -31.40 1.20
C GLY A 317 7.05 -29.90 1.49
N ALA A 318 8.14 -29.32 2.01
CA ALA A 318 8.22 -27.90 2.29
C ALA A 318 8.14 -27.03 1.03
N LEU A 319 8.88 -27.38 -0.04
CA LEU A 319 8.83 -26.65 -1.32
C LEU A 319 7.48 -26.81 -2.03
N ALA A 320 6.87 -28.00 -1.99
CA ALA A 320 5.54 -28.21 -2.57
C ALA A 320 4.46 -27.37 -1.86
N MET A 321 4.54 -27.26 -0.53
CA MET A 321 3.66 -26.39 0.25
C MET A 321 3.92 -24.92 -0.07
N ALA A 322 5.18 -24.49 -0.17
CA ALA A 322 5.52 -23.12 -0.58
C ALA A 322 4.98 -22.78 -1.97
N GLN A 323 5.13 -23.67 -2.95
CA GLN A 323 4.57 -23.50 -4.29
C GLN A 323 3.05 -23.31 -4.22
N SER A 324 2.36 -24.13 -3.41
CA SER A 324 0.90 -24.05 -3.25
C SER A 324 0.47 -22.73 -2.61
N LEU A 325 1.19 -22.26 -1.59
CA LEU A 325 0.94 -20.96 -0.94
C LEU A 325 1.18 -19.78 -1.89
N ILE A 326 2.28 -19.83 -2.66
CA ILE A 326 2.62 -18.80 -3.66
C ILE A 326 1.53 -18.73 -4.72
N GLN A 327 1.08 -19.88 -5.24
CA GLN A 327 0.02 -19.93 -6.25
C GLN A 327 -1.31 -19.42 -5.70
N ALA A 328 -1.69 -19.82 -4.48
CA ALA A 328 -2.95 -19.43 -3.87
C ALA A 328 -3.02 -17.93 -3.50
N ASN A 329 -1.87 -17.32 -3.19
CA ASN A 329 -1.78 -15.92 -2.75
C ASN A 329 -0.99 -15.06 -3.74
N TRP A 330 -0.93 -15.48 -5.01
CA TRP A 330 -0.13 -14.80 -6.01
C TRP A 330 -0.58 -13.35 -6.18
N SER A 331 0.40 -12.48 -6.36
CA SER A 331 0.16 -11.09 -6.67
C SER A 331 1.16 -10.64 -7.72
N SER A 332 0.63 -10.09 -8.82
CA SER A 332 1.42 -9.33 -9.80
C SER A 332 2.13 -8.14 -9.15
N ASP A 333 1.75 -7.79 -7.92
CA ASP A 333 2.23 -6.64 -7.19
C ASP A 333 3.35 -6.93 -6.17
N ARG A 334 3.82 -8.17 -6.06
CA ARG A 334 4.93 -8.52 -5.17
C ARG A 334 5.91 -9.45 -5.85
N ALA A 335 7.20 -9.26 -5.61
CA ALA A 335 8.22 -10.22 -6.05
C ALA A 335 8.22 -11.41 -5.06
N PRO A 336 8.10 -12.65 -5.54
CA PRO A 336 8.16 -13.81 -4.66
C PRO A 336 9.60 -14.01 -4.16
N VAL A 337 9.75 -14.18 -2.85
CA VAL A 337 11.04 -14.45 -2.20
C VAL A 337 10.89 -15.64 -1.26
N ILE A 338 11.75 -16.63 -1.40
CA ILE A 338 11.90 -17.69 -0.41
C ILE A 338 13.15 -17.46 0.44
N ILE A 339 12.97 -17.53 1.76
CA ILE A 339 14.07 -17.65 2.73
C ILE A 339 13.96 -19.03 3.36
N PHE A 340 14.88 -19.93 3.00
CA PHE A 340 14.92 -21.33 3.40
C PHE A 340 15.94 -21.54 4.53
N LEU A 341 15.47 -21.79 5.74
CA LEU A 341 16.24 -21.85 6.99
C LEU A 341 16.32 -23.31 7.46
N SER A 342 17.50 -23.92 7.38
CA SER A 342 17.67 -25.35 7.68
C SER A 342 19.07 -25.66 8.19
N ASP A 343 19.30 -26.86 8.73
CA ASP A 343 20.63 -27.39 9.04
C ASP A 343 21.25 -28.22 7.91
N GLY A 344 20.52 -28.43 6.80
CA GLY A 344 21.02 -29.07 5.59
C GLY A 344 20.94 -30.61 5.60
N GLU A 345 20.46 -31.24 6.67
CA GLU A 345 20.49 -32.70 6.82
C GLU A 345 19.52 -33.47 5.90
N CYS A 346 18.76 -32.76 5.05
CA CYS A 346 17.89 -33.34 4.04
C CYS A 346 18.56 -33.38 2.66
N ASN A 347 18.23 -34.41 1.88
CA ASN A 347 18.50 -34.45 0.45
C ASN A 347 17.21 -34.19 -0.33
N ILE A 348 17.35 -33.54 -1.48
CA ILE A 348 16.25 -33.31 -2.41
C ILE A 348 16.76 -33.47 -3.83
N ALA A 349 15.90 -33.96 -4.73
CA ALA A 349 16.18 -33.92 -6.16
C ALA A 349 16.10 -32.47 -6.69
N ASP A 350 16.66 -32.23 -7.87
CA ASP A 350 16.64 -30.91 -8.49
C ASP A 350 15.22 -30.50 -8.95
N ASN A 351 14.40 -31.46 -9.40
CA ASN A 351 13.09 -31.18 -10.03
C ASN A 351 12.14 -30.34 -9.17
N PRO A 352 11.92 -30.61 -7.87
CA PRO A 352 11.08 -29.75 -7.04
C PRO A 352 11.50 -28.27 -7.00
N VAL A 353 12.81 -27.99 -7.08
CA VAL A 353 13.33 -26.62 -7.10
C VAL A 353 13.02 -25.96 -8.44
N TYR A 354 13.27 -26.68 -9.54
CA TYR A 354 12.90 -26.22 -10.89
C TYR A 354 11.39 -25.98 -11.03
N ASP A 355 10.56 -26.91 -10.55
CA ASP A 355 9.10 -26.84 -10.63
C ASP A 355 8.56 -25.59 -9.95
N LEU A 356 9.05 -25.31 -8.75
CA LEU A 356 8.73 -24.11 -7.97
C LEU A 356 9.18 -22.82 -8.68
N CYS A 357 10.42 -22.76 -9.14
CA CYS A 357 10.95 -21.57 -9.82
C CYS A 357 10.20 -21.31 -11.13
N HIS A 358 9.99 -22.33 -11.95
CA HIS A 358 9.22 -22.22 -13.19
C HIS A 358 7.74 -21.92 -12.94
N ALA A 359 7.15 -22.38 -11.83
CA ALA A 359 5.81 -21.97 -11.44
C ALA A 359 5.72 -20.46 -11.24
N CYS A 360 6.68 -19.85 -10.55
CA CYS A 360 6.74 -18.40 -10.38
C CYS A 360 6.92 -17.67 -11.73
N VAL A 361 7.82 -18.17 -12.58
CA VAL A 361 8.03 -17.59 -13.93
C VAL A 361 6.75 -17.64 -14.76
N ARG A 362 6.00 -18.75 -14.72
CA ARG A 362 4.69 -18.85 -15.41
C ARG A 362 3.65 -17.89 -14.86
N LEU A 363 3.73 -17.54 -13.58
CA LEU A 363 2.86 -16.52 -12.96
C LEU A 363 3.34 -15.08 -13.23
N GLY A 364 4.52 -14.93 -13.85
CA GLY A 364 5.00 -13.66 -14.40
C GLY A 364 6.22 -13.07 -13.69
N LYS A 365 6.81 -13.73 -12.68
CA LYS A 365 8.02 -13.21 -11.99
C LYS A 365 9.00 -14.32 -11.61
N ALA A 366 10.29 -14.04 -11.71
CA ALA A 366 11.33 -14.93 -11.21
C ALA A 366 11.32 -14.99 -9.66
N LEU A 367 11.67 -16.15 -9.11
CA LEU A 367 11.72 -16.40 -7.67
C LEU A 367 13.10 -16.09 -7.10
N ALA A 368 13.20 -15.11 -6.22
CA ALA A 368 14.41 -14.93 -5.41
C ALA A 368 14.48 -16.02 -4.33
N PHE A 369 15.65 -16.62 -4.14
CA PHE A 369 15.81 -17.78 -3.26
C PHE A 369 17.07 -17.68 -2.41
N HIS A 370 16.88 -17.55 -1.10
CA HIS A 370 17.96 -17.51 -0.13
C HIS A 370 17.92 -18.75 0.74
N SER A 371 18.97 -19.56 0.73
CA SER A 371 19.14 -20.66 1.67
C SER A 371 20.13 -20.28 2.76
N VAL A 372 19.78 -20.54 4.02
CA VAL A 372 20.61 -20.24 5.17
C VAL A 372 20.82 -21.52 5.98
N SER A 373 22.08 -21.92 6.14
CA SER A 373 22.44 -23.08 6.93
C SER A 373 22.70 -22.71 8.39
N PHE A 374 22.02 -23.39 9.31
CA PHE A 374 22.29 -23.37 10.75
C PHE A 374 23.03 -24.65 11.21
N GLY A 375 23.40 -25.51 10.26
CA GLY A 375 24.11 -26.76 10.50
C GLY A 375 25.60 -26.66 10.20
N THR A 376 26.28 -27.80 10.19
CA THR A 376 27.68 -27.85 9.74
C THR A 376 27.75 -27.77 8.21
N ASP A 377 28.82 -27.19 7.68
CA ASP A 377 28.97 -26.98 6.24
C ASP A 377 28.93 -28.31 5.44
N THR A 378 29.44 -29.40 6.04
CA THR A 378 29.45 -30.74 5.46
C THR A 378 28.07 -31.23 5.02
N TYR A 379 27.00 -30.83 5.71
CA TYR A 379 25.62 -31.21 5.37
C TYR A 379 24.93 -30.21 4.43
N SER A 380 25.54 -29.09 4.11
CA SER A 380 24.87 -27.99 3.39
C SER A 380 24.88 -28.13 1.85
N ALA A 381 25.26 -29.29 1.31
CA ALA A 381 25.37 -29.50 -0.14
C ALA A 381 24.01 -29.33 -0.86
N SER A 382 22.92 -29.84 -0.27
CA SER A 382 21.57 -29.70 -0.80
C SER A 382 21.11 -28.24 -0.83
N LEU A 383 21.39 -27.48 0.25
CA LEU A 383 21.07 -26.05 0.33
C LEU A 383 21.78 -25.22 -0.74
N ARG A 384 23.09 -25.47 -0.95
CA ARG A 384 23.86 -24.85 -2.04
C ARG A 384 23.26 -25.17 -3.40
N ARG A 385 22.97 -26.45 -3.65
CA ARG A 385 22.38 -26.91 -4.91
C ARG A 385 21.03 -26.25 -5.20
N MET A 386 20.18 -26.10 -4.18
CA MET A 386 18.90 -25.41 -4.29
C MET A 386 19.08 -23.94 -4.69
N ALA A 387 20.02 -23.23 -4.06
CA ALA A 387 20.31 -21.84 -4.40
C ALA A 387 20.89 -21.69 -5.82
N ASP A 388 21.77 -22.61 -6.25
CA ASP A 388 22.36 -22.61 -7.60
C ASP A 388 21.28 -22.80 -8.69
N ILE A 389 20.37 -23.77 -8.50
CA ILE A 389 19.27 -24.00 -9.44
C ILE A 389 18.35 -22.79 -9.50
N ALA A 390 17.98 -22.23 -8.35
CA ALA A 390 17.14 -21.05 -8.31
C ALA A 390 17.83 -19.86 -8.99
N HIS A 391 19.14 -19.71 -8.83
CA HIS A 391 19.93 -18.70 -9.53
C HIS A 391 19.91 -18.89 -11.05
N GLU A 392 20.09 -20.12 -11.54
CA GLU A 392 20.03 -20.45 -12.98
C GLU A 392 18.68 -20.07 -13.59
N VAL A 393 17.58 -20.46 -12.94
CA VAL A 393 16.23 -20.12 -13.40
C VAL A 393 15.96 -18.62 -13.30
N PHE A 394 16.43 -17.97 -12.23
CA PHE A 394 16.25 -16.53 -12.05
C PHE A 394 17.01 -15.71 -13.10
N ALA A 395 18.25 -16.10 -13.42
CA ALA A 395 19.08 -15.43 -14.40
C ALA A 395 18.57 -15.61 -15.85
N SER A 396 17.93 -16.75 -16.13
CA SER A 396 17.37 -17.06 -17.45
C SER A 396 15.92 -16.58 -17.66
N ALA A 397 15.23 -16.20 -16.58
CA ALA A 397 13.88 -15.66 -16.67
C ALA A 397 13.86 -14.30 -17.40
N PRO A 398 12.75 -13.92 -18.06
CA PRO A 398 12.60 -12.59 -18.65
C PRO A 398 12.84 -11.51 -17.59
N GLN A 399 14.01 -10.85 -17.67
CA GLN A 399 14.38 -9.85 -16.67
C GLN A 399 13.65 -8.54 -16.94
N ASP A 400 13.05 -8.02 -15.88
CA ASP A 400 12.62 -6.64 -15.85
C ASP A 400 13.79 -5.73 -15.42
N VAL A 401 13.83 -4.50 -15.95
CA VAL A 401 14.93 -3.53 -15.78
C VAL A 401 15.24 -3.24 -14.31
N LEU A 402 14.27 -3.42 -13.40
CA LEU A 402 14.42 -3.24 -11.96
C LEU A 402 14.89 -4.50 -11.21
N THR A 403 14.70 -5.71 -11.78
CA THR A 403 15.22 -6.96 -11.22
C THR A 403 16.76 -7.00 -11.32
N ALA A 404 17.32 -6.44 -12.39
CA ALA A 404 18.76 -6.31 -12.59
C ALA A 404 19.45 -5.36 -11.58
N ALA A 405 18.70 -4.45 -10.95
CA ALA A 405 19.24 -3.46 -10.01
C ALA A 405 19.40 -3.97 -8.56
N ARG A 406 18.88 -5.16 -8.21
CA ARG A 406 18.74 -5.63 -6.82
C ARG A 406 19.85 -6.53 -6.25
N GLY A 407 21.00 -6.65 -6.91
CA GLY A 407 22.10 -7.50 -6.41
C GLY A 407 21.78 -9.01 -6.43
N ASN A 408 22.54 -9.83 -5.68
CA ASN A 408 22.43 -11.30 -5.69
C ASN A 408 21.03 -11.76 -5.24
N SER A 409 20.19 -12.09 -6.23
CA SER A 409 18.78 -12.44 -6.03
C SER A 409 18.57 -13.88 -5.56
N CYS A 410 19.59 -14.74 -5.69
CA CYS A 410 19.61 -16.08 -5.13
C CYS A 410 20.97 -16.32 -4.48
N ALA A 411 20.99 -16.87 -3.27
CA ALA A 411 22.24 -17.07 -2.54
C ALA A 411 22.13 -18.20 -1.52
N TYR A 412 23.30 -18.78 -1.20
CA TYR A 412 23.50 -19.64 -0.03
C TYR A 412 24.36 -18.89 0.98
N THR A 413 23.97 -18.95 2.25
CA THR A 413 24.74 -18.39 3.37
C THR A 413 24.88 -19.44 4.48
N ASN A 414 26.07 -19.58 5.04
CA ASN A 414 26.23 -20.30 6.28
C ASN A 414 26.10 -19.31 7.45
N ALA A 415 25.21 -19.60 8.40
CA ALA A 415 24.98 -18.71 9.54
C ALA A 415 26.26 -18.48 10.36
N ILE A 416 27.25 -19.41 10.31
CA ILE A 416 28.58 -19.23 10.92
C ILE A 416 29.30 -17.99 10.36
N ASP A 417 29.19 -17.74 9.06
CA ASP A 417 29.95 -16.69 8.38
C ASP A 417 29.35 -15.29 8.59
N SER A 418 28.10 -15.24 9.06
CA SER A 418 27.34 -14.01 9.35
C SER A 418 27.25 -13.66 10.85
N VAL A 419 27.77 -14.52 11.74
CA VAL A 419 27.93 -14.23 13.18
C VAL A 419 29.42 -14.09 13.47
N GLY A 420 30.06 -13.18 12.74
CA GLY A 420 31.44 -12.76 12.96
C GLY A 420 31.48 -11.31 13.44
N LEU A 421 31.73 -11.15 14.74
CA LEU A 421 32.00 -9.94 15.55
C LEU A 421 30.83 -9.37 16.36
#